data_AF-A0A2M7KKF2-F1
#
_entry.id   AF-A0A2M7KKF2-F1
#
_cell.length_a   1.000
_cell.length_b   1.000
_cell.length_c   1.000
_cell.angle_alpha   90.00
_cell.angle_beta   90.00
_cell.angle_gamma   90.00
#
_symmetry.space_group_name_H-M   'P 1'
#
loop_
_entity.id
_entity.type
_entity.pdbx_description
1 polymer ?
#
loop_
_entity_poly.entity_id
_entity_poly.type
_entity_poly.pdbx_seq_one_letter_code
_entity_poly.pdbx_strand_id
1 'polypeptide(L)'
;MLLRRSEMTSYQAAGTRRRVEYGADSRVEVDASGRHYRVVVEGRLVSRDFTSFAPNWRGDAWLAYARDGGTLSYPAPDGWTEPTKLKAVALTQEGEGAAVPVRLEGGQVRFDAAPATPYRVTYAAPNTAPR
;
A
#
# COMPACT_ATOMS: atom_id res chain seq x y z
N MET A 1 14.00 -3.55 -17.53
CA MET A 1 12.83 -3.66 -16.63
C MET A 1 12.68 -2.33 -15.90
N LEU A 2 11.50 -1.71 -15.93
CA LEU A 2 11.25 -0.39 -15.35
C LEU A 2 10.33 -0.50 -14.13
N LEU A 3 10.56 0.32 -13.11
CA LEU A 3 9.63 0.55 -12.00
C LEU A 3 9.24 2.02 -12.03
N ARG A 4 7.96 2.33 -12.31
CA ARG A 4 7.47 3.72 -12.50
C ARG A 4 8.31 4.57 -13.47
N ARG A 5 8.73 3.97 -14.59
CA ARG A 5 9.61 4.60 -15.60
C ARG A 5 11.06 4.84 -15.15
N SER A 6 11.42 4.45 -13.92
CA SER A 6 12.80 4.45 -13.47
C SER A 6 13.54 3.19 -13.95
N GLU A 7 14.76 3.38 -14.41
CA GLU A 7 15.66 2.31 -14.84
C GLU A 7 16.27 1.59 -13.63
N MET A 8 16.67 0.33 -13.84
CA MET A 8 17.41 -0.42 -12.84
C MET A 8 18.81 0.19 -12.66
N THR A 9 19.15 0.55 -11.44
CA THR A 9 20.45 1.16 -11.11
C THR A 9 21.43 0.16 -10.49
N SER A 10 20.94 -0.90 -9.86
CA SER A 10 21.77 -1.93 -9.25
C SER A 10 20.99 -3.25 -9.09
N TYR A 11 21.73 -4.35 -9.09
CA TYR A 11 21.23 -5.70 -8.80
C TYR A 11 22.17 -6.41 -7.84
N GLN A 12 21.61 -7.04 -6.81
CA GLN A 12 22.36 -7.81 -5.81
C GLN A 12 21.68 -9.17 -5.61
N ALA A 13 22.48 -10.22 -5.48
CA ALA A 13 22.03 -11.58 -5.20
C ALA A 13 22.91 -12.23 -4.12
N ALA A 14 22.27 -12.80 -3.10
CA ALA A 14 22.95 -13.54 -2.04
C ALA A 14 22.06 -14.70 -1.58
N GLY A 15 22.43 -15.94 -1.95
CA GLY A 15 21.63 -17.13 -1.69
C GLY A 15 20.23 -17.02 -2.33
N THR A 16 19.18 -17.09 -1.52
CA THR A 16 17.79 -16.95 -1.98
C THR A 16 17.31 -15.51 -2.07
N ARG A 17 18.13 -14.55 -1.62
CA ARG A 17 17.79 -13.13 -1.58
C ARG A 17 18.23 -12.44 -2.85
N ARG A 18 17.34 -11.64 -3.41
CA ARG A 18 17.55 -10.80 -4.58
C ARG A 18 17.07 -9.39 -4.27
N ARG A 19 17.84 -8.39 -4.67
CA ARG A 19 17.49 -6.98 -4.53
C ARG A 19 17.77 -6.25 -5.83
N VAL A 20 16.76 -5.53 -6.33
CA VAL A 20 16.84 -4.67 -7.50
C VAL A 20 16.60 -3.23 -7.05
N GLU A 21 17.51 -2.34 -7.39
CA GLU A 21 17.40 -0.90 -7.11
C GLU A 21 16.98 -0.14 -8.37
N TYR A 22 16.18 0.91 -8.19
CA TYR A 22 15.68 1.77 -9.26
C TYR A 22 15.96 3.26 -9.00
N GLY A 23 16.78 3.59 -8.00
CA GLY A 23 17.06 4.96 -7.58
C GLY A 23 15.93 5.60 -6.76
N ALA A 24 16.17 6.79 -6.21
CA ALA A 24 15.23 7.53 -5.36
C ALA A 24 14.59 6.63 -4.28
N ASP A 25 15.39 5.84 -3.56
CA ASP A 25 14.95 4.87 -2.54
C ASP A 25 13.90 3.84 -3.01
N SER A 26 13.79 3.61 -4.32
CA SER A 26 12.90 2.62 -4.92
C SER A 26 13.63 1.30 -5.13
N ARG A 27 13.07 0.21 -4.60
CA ARG A 27 13.66 -1.12 -4.66
C ARG A 27 12.64 -2.24 -4.62
N VAL A 28 13.03 -3.37 -5.18
CA VAL A 28 12.33 -4.65 -5.04
C VAL A 28 13.26 -5.64 -4.35
N GLU A 29 12.80 -6.22 -3.26
CA GLU A 29 13.53 -7.23 -2.47
C GLU A 29 12.72 -8.53 -2.48
N VAL A 30 13.35 -9.66 -2.73
CA VAL A 30 12.73 -10.99 -2.74
C VAL A 30 13.59 -11.95 -1.95
N ASP A 31 12.98 -12.71 -1.04
CA ASP A 31 13.57 -13.89 -0.41
C ASP A 31 12.77 -15.13 -0.83
N ALA A 32 13.35 -15.92 -1.74
CA ALA A 32 12.66 -17.05 -2.34
C ALA A 32 12.41 -18.22 -1.37
N SER A 33 13.20 -18.32 -0.29
CA SER A 33 13.07 -19.41 0.68
C SER A 33 11.76 -19.33 1.47
N GLY A 34 11.40 -18.12 1.91
CA GLY A 34 10.18 -17.86 2.67
C GLY A 34 9.03 -17.30 1.85
N ARG A 35 9.16 -17.21 0.52
CA ARG A 35 8.19 -16.51 -0.37
C ARG A 35 7.92 -15.07 0.07
N HIS A 36 8.93 -14.42 0.66
CA HIS A 36 8.81 -13.03 1.06
C HIS A 36 9.23 -12.11 -0.06
N TYR A 37 8.54 -11.00 -0.20
CA TYR A 37 9.00 -9.92 -1.06
C TYR A 37 8.57 -8.56 -0.50
N ARG A 38 9.27 -7.52 -0.91
CA ARG A 38 8.93 -6.12 -0.61
C ARG A 38 9.15 -5.29 -1.86
N VAL A 39 8.20 -4.38 -2.10
CA VAL A 39 8.30 -3.36 -3.12
C VAL A 39 8.23 -2.01 -2.42
N VAL A 40 9.30 -1.25 -2.55
CA VAL A 40 9.44 0.10 -2.02
C VAL A 40 9.55 1.04 -3.22
N VAL A 41 8.80 2.13 -3.20
CA VAL A 41 8.81 3.18 -4.22
C VAL A 41 8.99 4.49 -3.49
N GLU A 42 10.03 5.25 -3.82
CA GLU A 42 10.30 6.56 -3.21
C GLU A 42 10.35 6.47 -1.68
N GLY A 43 11.06 5.45 -1.16
CA GLY A 43 11.18 5.19 0.28
C GLY A 43 9.93 4.58 0.93
N ARG A 44 8.80 4.48 0.22
CA ARG A 44 7.52 3.99 0.75
C ARG A 44 7.25 2.53 0.39
N LEU A 45 6.93 1.72 1.40
CA LEU A 45 6.49 0.34 1.20
C LEU A 45 5.09 0.33 0.56
N VAL A 46 4.97 -0.20 -0.66
CA VAL A 46 3.71 -0.27 -1.42
C VAL A 46 3.17 -1.70 -1.59
N SER A 47 4.02 -2.71 -1.42
CA SER A 47 3.60 -4.11 -1.43
C SER A 47 4.58 -4.98 -0.66
N ARG A 48 4.05 -5.98 0.03
CA ARG A 48 4.82 -7.09 0.60
C ARG A 48 3.97 -8.35 0.67
N ASP A 49 4.59 -9.51 0.52
CA ASP A 49 4.03 -10.81 0.90
C ASP A 49 2.55 -11.00 0.47
N PHE A 50 2.28 -10.80 -0.82
CA PHE A 50 0.96 -10.92 -1.46
C PHE A 50 -0.11 -9.92 -0.98
N THR A 51 0.33 -8.84 -0.34
CA THR A 51 -0.49 -7.69 0.04
C THR A 51 0.03 -6.42 -0.63
N SER A 52 -0.83 -5.43 -0.81
CA SER A 52 -0.45 -4.12 -1.33
C SER A 52 -1.24 -2.99 -0.68
N PHE A 53 -0.61 -1.82 -0.64
CA PHE A 53 -1.21 -0.54 -0.28
C PHE A 53 -0.50 0.56 -1.05
N ALA A 54 -1.13 1.04 -2.12
CA ALA A 54 -0.50 1.94 -3.08
C ALA A 54 -1.47 3.08 -3.45
N PRO A 55 -0.97 4.27 -3.84
CA PRO A 55 -1.86 5.31 -4.33
C PRO A 55 -2.49 4.86 -5.66
N ASN A 56 -3.74 5.24 -5.89
CA ASN A 56 -4.35 5.06 -7.21
C ASN A 56 -3.70 6.00 -8.24
N TRP A 57 -4.07 5.84 -9.51
CA TRP A 57 -3.49 6.62 -10.60
C TRP A 57 -3.88 8.11 -10.58
N ARG A 58 -4.95 8.48 -9.87
CA ARG A 58 -5.41 9.88 -9.71
C ARG A 58 -4.76 10.60 -8.52
N GLY A 59 -4.20 9.86 -7.57
CA GLY A 59 -3.64 10.41 -6.33
C GLY A 59 -4.69 10.85 -5.30
N ASP A 60 -5.98 10.61 -5.54
CA ASP A 60 -7.08 11.01 -4.65
C ASP A 60 -7.48 9.90 -3.65
N ALA A 61 -6.99 8.68 -3.85
CA ALA A 61 -7.25 7.54 -2.99
C ALA A 61 -6.08 6.55 -2.98
N TRP A 62 -6.11 5.64 -2.01
CA TRP A 62 -5.23 4.49 -1.91
C TRP A 62 -5.99 3.21 -2.21
N LEU A 63 -5.32 2.28 -2.87
CA LEU A 63 -5.82 0.94 -3.16
C LEU A 63 -5.10 -0.05 -2.28
N ALA A 64 -5.85 -0.95 -1.69
CA ALA A 64 -5.33 -2.04 -0.87
C ALA A 64 -5.84 -3.38 -1.36
N TYR A 65 -5.03 -4.42 -1.19
CA TYR A 65 -5.41 -5.78 -1.54
C TYR A 65 -4.62 -6.78 -0.69
N ALA A 66 -5.26 -7.89 -0.34
CA ALA A 66 -4.64 -9.03 0.29
C ALA A 66 -5.05 -10.30 -0.46
N ARG A 67 -4.09 -11.07 -0.96
CA ARG A 67 -4.40 -12.34 -1.63
C ARG A 67 -5.12 -13.31 -0.69
N ASP A 68 -4.54 -13.53 0.48
CA ASP A 68 -4.99 -14.54 1.43
C ASP A 68 -5.81 -13.93 2.60
N GLY A 69 -6.07 -12.62 2.55
CA GLY A 69 -6.76 -11.87 3.60
C GLY A 69 -5.88 -11.57 4.82
N GLY A 70 -6.52 -11.25 5.94
CA GLY A 70 -5.88 -10.93 7.22
C GLY A 70 -5.67 -9.44 7.45
N THR A 71 -4.95 -9.10 8.51
CA THR A 71 -4.73 -7.70 8.89
C THR A 71 -3.69 -7.03 7.98
N LEU A 72 -4.14 -6.05 7.20
CA LEU A 72 -3.25 -5.14 6.49
C LEU A 72 -2.73 -4.09 7.46
N SER A 73 -1.43 -3.80 7.37
CA SER A 73 -0.76 -2.80 8.21
C SER A 73 0.37 -2.13 7.45
N TYR A 74 0.10 -0.93 6.95
CA TYR A 74 1.04 -0.16 6.12
C TYR A 74 1.29 1.22 6.71
N PRO A 75 2.48 1.82 6.48
CA PRO A 75 2.72 3.21 6.86
C PRO A 75 1.64 4.13 6.30
N ALA A 76 1.11 5.03 7.14
CA ALA A 76 0.15 6.02 6.68
C ALA A 76 0.81 6.94 5.62
N PRO A 77 0.06 7.41 4.62
CA PRO A 77 0.50 8.51 3.76
C PRO A 77 0.80 9.77 4.58
N ASP A 78 1.69 10.60 4.07
CA ASP A 78 2.03 11.86 4.74
C ASP A 78 0.79 12.73 4.93
N GLY A 79 0.69 13.37 6.09
CA GLY A 79 -0.46 14.20 6.46
C GLY A 79 -1.69 13.43 6.97
N TRP A 80 -1.69 12.10 6.95
CA TRP A 80 -2.78 11.32 7.55
C TRP A 80 -2.55 11.19 9.06
N THR A 81 -3.23 12.03 9.84
CA THR A 81 -3.00 12.15 11.30
C THR A 81 -4.27 11.94 12.13
N GLU A 82 -5.42 12.36 11.62
CA GLU A 82 -6.73 12.23 12.27
C GLU A 82 -7.47 10.95 11.85
N PRO A 83 -7.72 9.98 12.75
CA PRO A 83 -8.38 8.71 12.40
C PRO A 83 -9.81 8.86 11.87
N THR A 84 -10.55 9.89 12.30
CA THR A 84 -11.96 10.11 11.91
C THR A 84 -12.13 10.49 10.43
N LYS A 85 -11.06 10.93 9.77
CA LYS A 85 -11.03 11.25 8.33
C LYS A 85 -10.80 10.04 7.45
N LEU A 86 -10.35 8.93 8.05
CA LEU A 86 -9.98 7.72 7.34
C LEU A 86 -11.23 6.88 7.05
N LYS A 87 -11.38 6.48 5.79
CA LYS A 87 -12.49 5.62 5.35
C LYS A 87 -11.95 4.53 4.43
N ALA A 88 -12.47 3.31 4.57
CA ALA A 88 -12.20 2.20 3.68
C ALA A 88 -13.51 1.58 3.20
N VAL A 89 -13.57 1.22 1.92
CA VAL A 89 -14.69 0.49 1.32
C VAL A 89 -14.14 -0.67 0.48
N ALA A 90 -14.85 -1.79 0.48
CA ALA A 90 -14.60 -2.86 -0.47
C ALA A 90 -14.98 -2.39 -1.88
N LEU A 91 -14.26 -2.86 -2.89
CA LEU A 91 -14.60 -2.65 -4.29
C LEU A 91 -15.16 -3.96 -4.87
N THR A 92 -16.29 -3.87 -5.54
CA THR A 92 -16.96 -4.97 -6.23
C THR A 92 -17.04 -4.67 -7.74
N GLN A 93 -17.64 -5.57 -8.51
CA GLN A 93 -17.84 -5.35 -9.94
C GLN A 93 -18.85 -4.22 -10.21
N GLU A 94 -19.75 -3.97 -9.27
CA GLU A 94 -20.79 -2.95 -9.30
C GLU A 94 -20.31 -1.58 -8.77
N GLY A 95 -19.07 -1.50 -8.25
CA GLY A 95 -18.48 -0.28 -7.71
C GLY A 95 -18.11 -0.39 -6.24
N GLU A 96 -18.48 0.61 -5.44
CA GLU A 96 -18.20 0.61 -3.99
C GLU A 96 -19.19 -0.30 -3.26
N GLY A 97 -18.65 -1.25 -2.51
CA GLY A 97 -19.40 -2.14 -1.63
C GLY A 97 -19.42 -1.65 -0.18
N ALA A 98 -19.37 -2.60 0.74
CA ALA A 98 -19.47 -2.33 2.17
C ALA A 98 -18.28 -1.51 2.70
N ALA A 99 -18.58 -0.62 3.66
CA ALA A 99 -17.57 0.04 4.46
C ALA A 99 -16.85 -0.97 5.35
N VAL A 100 -15.55 -0.77 5.53
CA VAL A 100 -14.70 -1.64 6.37
C VAL A 100 -14.12 -0.81 7.51
N PRO A 101 -14.16 -1.32 8.76
CA PRO A 101 -13.48 -0.67 9.88
C PRO A 101 -12.00 -0.50 9.58
N VAL A 102 -11.54 0.75 9.56
CA VAL A 102 -10.14 1.10 9.31
C VAL A 102 -9.66 2.03 10.40
N ARG A 103 -8.40 1.88 10.80
CA ARG A 103 -7.79 2.62 11.90
C ARG A 103 -6.46 3.20 11.48
N LEU A 104 -6.13 4.32 12.11
CA LEU A 104 -4.81 4.92 12.07
C LEU A 104 -4.17 4.75 13.46
N GLU A 105 -3.21 3.85 13.57
CA GLU A 105 -2.58 3.47 14.84
C GLU A 105 -1.06 3.42 14.67
N GLY A 106 -0.32 4.15 15.52
CA GLY A 106 1.16 4.13 15.48
C GLY A 106 1.75 4.54 14.13
N GLY A 107 1.11 5.50 13.44
CA GLY A 107 1.54 5.93 12.09
C GLY A 107 1.23 4.92 10.98
N GLN A 108 0.35 3.95 11.22
CA GLN A 108 -0.01 2.91 10.26
C GLN A 108 -1.51 2.90 9.99
N VAL A 109 -1.88 2.70 8.73
CA VAL A 109 -3.25 2.36 8.32
C VAL A 109 -3.43 0.86 8.53
N ARG A 110 -4.44 0.49 9.30
CA ARG A 110 -4.75 -0.89 9.68
C ARG A 110 -6.20 -1.25 9.47
N PHE A 111 -6.46 -2.42 8.89
CA PHE A 111 -7.79 -3.02 8.82
C PHE A 111 -7.68 -4.50 8.43
N ASP A 112 -8.74 -5.26 8.72
CA ASP A 112 -8.85 -6.65 8.32
C ASP A 112 -9.40 -6.75 6.89
N ALA A 113 -8.60 -7.34 6.00
CA ALA A 113 -8.96 -7.58 4.62
C ALA A 113 -9.47 -9.02 4.45
N ALA A 114 -10.56 -9.17 3.71
CA ALA A 114 -11.00 -10.44 3.19
C ALA A 114 -10.04 -10.91 2.07
N PRO A 115 -9.88 -12.23 1.89
CA PRO A 115 -9.08 -12.77 0.79
C PRO A 115 -9.57 -12.27 -0.56
N ALA A 116 -8.62 -12.00 -1.45
CA ALA A 116 -8.84 -11.59 -2.83
C ALA A 116 -9.80 -10.40 -3.03
N THR A 117 -9.95 -9.53 -2.03
CA THR A 117 -10.84 -8.38 -2.10
C THR A 117 -10.04 -7.08 -2.27
N PRO A 118 -10.30 -6.28 -3.32
CA PRO A 118 -9.74 -4.95 -3.46
C PRO A 118 -10.49 -3.94 -2.58
N TYR A 119 -9.76 -2.99 -2.01
CA TYR A 119 -10.31 -1.92 -1.18
C TYR A 119 -9.86 -0.56 -1.68
N ARG A 120 -10.73 0.43 -1.54
CA ARG A 120 -10.37 1.85 -1.65
C ARG A 120 -10.30 2.46 -0.26
N VAL A 121 -9.18 3.10 0.04
CA VAL A 121 -8.95 3.84 1.27
C VAL A 121 -8.80 5.32 0.94
N THR A 122 -9.55 6.15 1.64
CA THR A 122 -9.59 7.61 1.43
C THR A 122 -9.38 8.34 2.75
N TYR A 123 -8.89 9.57 2.64
CA TYR A 123 -8.66 10.44 3.77
C TYR A 123 -9.22 11.82 3.44
N ALA A 124 -10.24 12.25 4.17
CA ALA A 124 -10.90 13.52 3.90
C ALA A 124 -9.93 14.69 4.14
N ALA A 125 -10.00 15.73 3.30
CA ALA A 125 -9.37 17.01 3.60
C ALA A 125 -9.97 17.61 4.88
N PRO A 126 -9.25 18.50 5.60
CA PRO A 126 -9.85 19.27 6.68
C PRO A 126 -11.12 19.96 6.18
N ASN A 127 -12.20 19.81 6.94
CA ASN A 127 -13.46 20.48 6.67
C ASN A 127 -13.24 21.97 6.98
N THR A 128 -12.71 22.74 6.03
CA THR A 128 -12.76 24.20 6.11
C THR A 128 -14.21 24.59 5.93
N ALA A 129 -14.91 24.79 7.05
CA ALA A 129 -16.19 25.47 7.03
C ALA A 129 -16.01 26.80 6.27
N PRO A 130 -16.94 27.17 5.35
CA PRO A 130 -16.92 28.50 4.78
C PRO A 130 -17.04 29.51 5.94
N ARG A 131 -16.10 30.45 6.00
CA ARG A 131 -16.19 31.63 6.86
C ARG A 131 -17.26 32.58 6.32
#